data_AF-A0A966K8L9-F1
#
_entry.id   AF-A0A966K8L9-F1
#
_cell.length_a   1.000
_cell.length_b   1.000
_cell.length_c   1.000
_cell.angle_alpha   90.00
_cell.angle_beta   90.00
_cell.angle_gamma   90.00
#
_symmetry.space_group_name_H-M   'P 1'
#
loop_
_entity.id
_entity.type
_entity.pdbx_description
1 polymer ?
#
loop_
_entity_poly.entity_id
_entity_poly.type
_entity_poly.pdbx_seq_one_letter_code
_entity_poly.pdbx_strand_id
1 'polypeptide(L)'
;MATTFSGSNAVTTTSAANFIPEVWSDEIIAAYKKNLVMANLVKKMNFKGKKGDTIHIPSPTRGSASAKAAANTVTLIAESNTEVQVSINNHYEYSRLIEDIVEAQALSSLRGFYTEDAGYALAKQVDTSLIQLGRGANGGTAGNQQYAGGLIGSTGAAYTYGTSNAAAIADAGIRKAIQVLDDNDVPMDGRALVVPPVARNSMLGINRFTEQAFKGTGSTLMNGEFGDIYGVKVFVSTNCDTTAATTPDKVALLFQRDFAVLVEQLGIR
;
A
#
# COMPACT_ATOMS: atom_id res chain seq x y z
N MET A 1 -56.25 -38.22 32.33
CA MET A 1 -54.89 -37.84 31.94
C MET A 1 -55.04 -36.61 31.04
N ALA A 2 -54.76 -35.41 31.55
CA ALA A 2 -54.91 -34.19 30.75
C ALA A 2 -53.79 -34.13 29.71
N THR A 3 -54.14 -34.00 28.44
CA THR A 3 -53.22 -34.16 27.29
C THR A 3 -52.71 -32.84 26.72
N THR A 4 -52.98 -31.69 27.34
CA THR A 4 -52.48 -30.38 26.88
C THR A 4 -52.18 -29.44 28.05
N PHE A 5 -50.95 -28.92 28.09
CA PHE A 5 -50.53 -27.86 29.02
C PHE A 5 -50.76 -26.50 28.34
N SER A 6 -51.33 -25.52 29.05
CA SER A 6 -51.46 -24.13 28.57
C SER A 6 -50.09 -23.47 28.50
N GLY A 7 -49.65 -23.06 27.30
CA GLY A 7 -48.38 -22.36 27.07
C GLY A 7 -48.30 -20.93 27.61
N SER A 8 -49.39 -20.41 28.20
CA SER A 8 -49.46 -19.01 28.68
C SER A 8 -48.56 -18.72 29.89
N ASN A 9 -48.10 -19.75 30.62
CA ASN A 9 -47.28 -19.62 31.82
C ASN A 9 -45.90 -20.32 31.67
N ALA A 10 -45.45 -20.54 30.44
CA ALA A 10 -44.13 -21.12 30.20
C ALA A 10 -43.04 -20.09 30.52
N VAL A 11 -41.95 -20.52 31.14
CA VAL A 11 -40.73 -19.71 31.29
C VAL A 11 -40.14 -19.52 29.90
N THR A 12 -40.33 -18.33 29.34
CA THR A 12 -39.77 -17.90 28.06
C THR A 12 -38.40 -17.26 28.25
N THR A 13 -37.66 -17.11 27.16
CA THR A 13 -36.37 -16.38 27.14
C THR A 13 -36.47 -14.97 27.72
N THR A 14 -37.65 -14.33 27.63
CA THR A 14 -37.92 -13.04 28.25
C THR A 14 -38.06 -13.12 29.77
N SER A 15 -38.69 -14.17 30.29
CA SER A 15 -38.89 -14.35 31.75
C SER A 15 -37.68 -14.93 32.50
N ALA A 16 -36.77 -15.61 31.79
CA ALA A 16 -35.53 -16.16 32.35
C ALA A 16 -34.28 -15.33 32.01
N ALA A 17 -34.42 -14.13 31.43
CA ALA A 17 -33.31 -13.33 30.91
C ALA A 17 -32.15 -13.14 31.92
N ASN A 18 -32.46 -12.91 33.20
CA ASN A 18 -31.43 -12.73 34.24
C ASN A 18 -30.75 -14.04 34.69
N PHE A 19 -31.30 -15.20 34.31
CA PHE A 19 -30.77 -16.53 34.64
C PHE A 19 -30.13 -17.22 33.43
N ILE A 20 -30.20 -16.62 32.24
CA ILE A 20 -29.52 -17.12 31.04
C ILE A 20 -28.09 -16.58 31.09
N PRO A 21 -27.07 -17.42 31.29
CA PRO A 21 -25.68 -16.95 31.28
C PRO A 21 -25.34 -16.44 29.87
N GLU A 22 -24.90 -15.18 29.80
CA GLU A 22 -24.37 -14.60 28.58
C GLU A 22 -22.97 -15.16 28.33
N VAL A 23 -22.87 -16.11 27.39
CA VAL A 23 -21.59 -16.60 26.88
C VAL A 23 -21.24 -15.76 25.67
N TRP A 24 -20.22 -14.92 25.79
CA TRP A 24 -19.67 -14.18 24.68
C TRP A 24 -18.91 -15.16 23.79
N SER A 25 -19.31 -15.25 22.52
CA SER A 25 -18.55 -16.03 21.54
C SER A 25 -17.23 -15.32 21.25
N ASP A 26 -16.12 -16.03 21.46
CA ASP A 26 -14.78 -15.63 20.99
C ASP A 26 -14.65 -15.76 19.45
N GLU A 27 -15.75 -15.93 18.70
CA GLU A 27 -15.76 -15.92 17.25
C GLU A 27 -15.62 -14.48 16.72
N ILE A 28 -14.37 -14.05 16.81
CA ILE A 28 -13.74 -12.84 16.32
C ILE A 28 -14.13 -12.56 14.85
N ILE A 29 -15.02 -11.59 14.60
CA ILE A 29 -15.18 -10.92 13.28
C ILE A 29 -13.96 -10.00 12.99
N ALA A 30 -12.74 -10.36 13.38
CA ALA A 30 -11.59 -9.44 13.34
C ALA A 30 -10.58 -9.68 12.22
N ALA A 31 -10.87 -10.54 11.25
CA ALA A 31 -9.83 -10.93 10.28
C ALA A 31 -10.00 -10.41 8.86
N TYR A 32 -10.87 -9.43 8.58
CA TYR A 32 -10.75 -8.66 7.32
C TYR A 32 -9.72 -7.53 7.49
N LYS A 33 -8.50 -7.89 7.89
CA LYS A 33 -7.35 -6.98 7.91
C LYS A 33 -7.01 -6.63 6.45
N LYS A 34 -6.81 -5.34 6.16
CA LYS A 34 -6.33 -4.87 4.85
C LYS A 34 -4.98 -5.52 4.55
N ASN A 35 -4.74 -5.90 3.30
CA ASN A 35 -3.42 -6.32 2.87
C ASN A 35 -2.47 -5.11 2.89
N LEU A 36 -1.50 -5.11 3.80
CA LEU A 36 -0.42 -4.15 3.85
C LEU A 36 0.70 -4.66 2.96
N VAL A 37 1.17 -3.83 2.03
CA VAL A 37 2.04 -4.29 0.94
C VAL A 37 3.21 -3.34 0.73
N MET A 38 2.96 -2.04 0.74
CA MET A 38 3.92 -1.02 0.31
C MET A 38 5.12 -0.93 1.23
N ALA A 39 4.93 -1.08 2.55
CA ALA A 39 6.01 -1.03 3.52
C ALA A 39 7.13 -2.06 3.23
N ASN A 40 6.82 -3.21 2.61
CA ASN A 40 7.81 -4.22 2.27
C ASN A 40 8.44 -4.04 0.89
N LEU A 41 7.86 -3.19 0.04
CA LEU A 41 8.31 -2.95 -1.33
C LEU A 41 9.25 -1.74 -1.46
N VAL A 42 9.30 -0.87 -0.45
CA VAL A 42 10.18 0.30 -0.41
C VAL A 42 11.45 0.04 0.40
N LYS A 43 12.50 0.82 0.16
CA LYS A 43 13.75 0.70 0.91
C LYS A 43 13.55 1.13 2.36
N LYS A 44 13.94 0.27 3.31
CA LYS A 44 13.95 0.61 4.75
C LYS A 44 15.34 1.06 5.16
N MET A 45 15.43 2.17 5.89
CA MET A 45 16.67 2.63 6.50
C MET A 45 16.47 2.74 8.02
N ASN A 46 17.26 1.99 8.76
CA ASN A 46 17.17 1.98 10.22
C ASN A 46 17.85 3.24 10.80
N PHE A 47 17.10 4.04 11.56
CA PHE A 47 17.60 5.22 12.27
C PHE A 47 17.57 5.05 13.80
N LYS A 48 17.22 3.84 14.28
CA LYS A 48 17.15 3.53 15.71
C LYS A 48 18.49 3.79 16.40
N GLY A 49 18.46 4.58 17.47
CA GLY A 49 19.63 4.92 18.28
C GLY A 49 20.50 6.06 17.74
N LYS A 50 20.16 6.64 16.58
CA LYS A 50 20.82 7.85 16.06
C LYS A 50 20.06 9.10 16.52
N LYS A 51 20.78 10.21 16.67
CA LYS A 51 20.24 11.51 17.08
C LYS A 51 20.07 12.41 15.85
N GLY A 52 19.07 13.27 15.88
CA GLY A 52 18.73 14.18 14.78
C GLY A 52 17.32 13.89 14.23
N ASP A 53 16.76 14.89 13.56
CA ASP A 53 15.42 14.90 12.98
C ASP A 53 15.44 14.85 11.45
N THR A 54 16.59 15.04 10.81
CA THR A 54 16.72 15.05 9.33
C THR A 54 17.91 14.21 8.87
N ILE A 55 17.68 13.33 7.90
CA ILE A 55 18.71 12.54 7.22
C ILE A 55 19.03 13.21 5.88
N HIS A 56 20.30 13.50 5.65
CA HIS A 56 20.80 14.05 4.39
C HIS A 56 21.40 12.90 3.56
N ILE A 57 20.79 12.60 2.42
CA ILE A 57 21.25 11.58 1.49
C ILE A 57 21.92 12.30 0.32
N PRO A 58 23.26 12.26 0.19
CA PRO A 58 23.93 12.87 -0.95
C PRO A 58 23.58 12.11 -2.23
N SER A 59 23.18 12.84 -3.26
CA SER A 59 22.91 12.33 -4.60
C SER A 59 23.96 12.90 -5.55
N PRO A 60 25.00 12.14 -5.90
CA PRO A 60 25.97 12.61 -6.89
C PRO A 60 25.26 12.79 -8.24
N THR A 61 25.55 13.90 -8.90
CA THR A 61 25.07 14.12 -10.28
C THR A 61 25.79 13.12 -11.18
N ARG A 62 25.06 12.40 -12.04
CA ARG A 62 25.69 11.44 -12.95
C ARG A 62 26.53 12.20 -13.98
N GLY A 63 27.86 12.08 -13.91
CA GLY A 63 28.77 12.68 -14.89
C GLY A 63 28.62 12.07 -16.28
N SER A 64 28.81 12.87 -17.32
CA SER A 64 28.87 12.40 -18.71
C SER A 64 30.32 12.07 -19.10
N ALA A 65 30.54 10.92 -19.75
CA ALA A 65 31.87 10.54 -20.21
C ALA A 65 32.33 11.48 -21.34
N SER A 66 33.50 12.11 -21.18
CA SER A 66 34.13 12.90 -22.23
C SER A 66 35.11 12.05 -23.05
N ALA A 67 35.08 12.22 -24.38
CA ALA A 67 36.04 11.57 -25.25
C ALA A 67 37.41 12.26 -25.15
N LYS A 68 38.47 11.50 -24.89
CA LYS A 68 39.84 12.01 -24.86
C LYS A 68 40.53 11.74 -26.20
N ALA A 69 40.98 12.81 -26.88
CA ALA A 69 41.84 12.69 -28.06
C ALA A 69 43.30 12.39 -27.68
N ALA A 70 44.06 11.78 -28.61
CA ALA A 70 45.49 11.58 -28.45
C ALA A 70 46.22 12.94 -28.27
N ALA A 71 47.24 12.97 -27.43
CA ALA A 71 48.04 14.15 -27.06
C ALA A 71 47.34 15.27 -26.24
N ASN A 72 46.03 15.20 -25.99
CA ASN A 72 45.35 16.16 -25.10
C ASN A 72 45.33 15.69 -23.64
N THR A 73 45.42 16.64 -22.72
CA THR A 73 45.23 16.40 -21.28
C THR A 73 43.75 16.10 -20.96
N VAL A 74 43.51 15.26 -19.96
CA VAL A 74 42.16 14.90 -19.52
C VAL A 74 41.52 16.12 -18.85
N THR A 75 40.34 16.54 -19.31
CA THR A 75 39.54 17.54 -18.62
C THR A 75 38.84 16.89 -17.44
N LEU A 76 39.14 17.34 -16.22
CA LEU A 76 38.47 16.86 -15.01
C LEU A 76 37.04 17.41 -14.98
N ILE A 77 36.07 16.55 -14.66
CA ILE A 77 34.68 16.95 -14.46
C ILE A 77 34.57 17.46 -13.02
N ALA A 78 34.16 18.73 -12.86
CA ALA A 78 33.80 19.28 -11.55
C ALA A 78 32.33 18.93 -11.25
N GLU A 79 32.08 18.16 -10.19
CA GLU A 79 30.73 17.74 -9.82
C GLU A 79 30.13 18.72 -8.79
N SER A 80 28.93 19.24 -9.07
CA SER A 80 28.06 19.79 -8.03
C SER A 80 27.15 18.68 -7.54
N ASN A 81 27.37 18.21 -6.32
CA ASN A 81 26.53 17.19 -5.69
C ASN A 81 25.25 17.83 -5.16
N THR A 82 24.11 17.19 -5.40
CA THR A 82 22.85 17.57 -4.79
C THR A 82 22.56 16.67 -3.60
N GLU A 83 21.55 16.98 -2.81
CA GLU A 83 21.12 16.14 -1.69
C GLU A 83 19.60 15.97 -1.68
N VAL A 84 19.18 14.82 -1.13
CA VAL A 84 17.79 14.54 -0.79
C VAL A 84 17.67 14.53 0.73
N GLN A 85 16.84 15.41 1.27
CA GLN A 85 16.59 15.50 2.71
C GLN A 85 15.36 14.66 3.08
N VAL A 86 15.48 13.85 4.12
CA VAL A 86 14.38 13.06 4.69
C VAL A 86 14.21 13.48 6.14
N SER A 87 13.14 14.22 6.45
CA SER A 87 12.80 14.61 7.81
C SER A 87 11.93 13.56 8.51
N ILE A 88 12.21 13.34 9.79
CA ILE A 88 11.47 12.46 10.70
C ILE A 88 10.56 13.37 11.53
N ASN A 89 9.42 13.76 10.94
CA ASN A 89 8.49 14.74 11.53
C ASN A 89 7.11 14.16 11.90
N ASN A 90 6.85 12.89 11.58
CA ASN A 90 5.55 12.26 11.81
C ASN A 90 5.61 11.32 13.02
N HIS A 91 4.71 11.53 13.99
CA HIS A 91 4.53 10.68 15.16
C HIS A 91 3.07 10.23 15.24
N TYR A 92 2.85 8.92 15.17
CA TYR A 92 1.52 8.31 15.25
C TYR A 92 1.42 7.47 16.52
N GLU A 93 0.33 7.64 17.27
CA GLU A 93 0.04 6.86 18.47
C GLU A 93 -1.33 6.21 18.38
N TYR A 94 -1.46 5.05 19.02
CA TYR A 94 -2.74 4.37 19.23
C TYR A 94 -2.83 4.04 20.71
N SER A 95 -3.74 4.71 21.41
CA SER A 95 -3.85 4.65 22.87
C SER A 95 -5.29 4.30 23.27
N ARG A 96 -5.43 3.34 24.19
CA ARG A 96 -6.70 3.03 24.86
C ARG A 96 -6.47 2.86 26.34
N LEU A 97 -7.39 3.41 27.14
CA LEU A 97 -7.42 3.24 28.58
C LEU A 97 -8.42 2.13 28.92
N ILE A 98 -7.98 1.16 29.72
CA ILE A 98 -8.84 0.14 30.31
C ILE A 98 -9.05 0.53 31.76
N GLU A 99 -10.29 0.75 32.16
CA GLU A 99 -10.63 1.06 33.55
C GLU A 99 -10.61 -0.21 34.41
N ASP A 100 -10.28 -0.04 35.70
CA ASP A 100 -10.12 -1.15 36.65
C ASP A 100 -11.39 -2.03 36.75
N ILE A 101 -12.59 -1.44 36.63
CA ILE A 101 -13.85 -2.20 36.64
C ILE A 101 -13.99 -3.09 35.40
N VAL A 102 -13.49 -2.64 34.25
CA VAL A 102 -13.49 -3.40 33.00
C VAL A 102 -12.41 -4.47 33.06
N GLU A 103 -11.25 -4.21 33.66
CA GLU A 103 -10.23 -5.24 33.88
C GLU A 103 -10.75 -6.40 34.75
N ALA A 104 -11.55 -6.10 35.78
CA ALA A 104 -12.15 -7.12 36.65
C ALA A 104 -13.26 -7.94 35.98
N GLN A 105 -13.94 -7.38 34.97
CA GLN A 105 -15.11 -7.98 34.32
C GLN A 105 -14.81 -8.56 32.93
N ALA A 106 -13.71 -8.16 32.30
CA ALA A 106 -13.36 -8.56 30.94
C ALA A 106 -12.74 -9.96 30.87
N LEU A 107 -12.88 -10.58 29.70
CA LEU A 107 -12.13 -11.77 29.34
C LEU A 107 -10.64 -11.43 29.22
N SER A 108 -9.78 -12.40 29.56
CA SER A 108 -8.31 -12.26 29.48
C SER A 108 -7.79 -11.93 28.06
N SER A 109 -8.59 -12.22 27.02
CA SER A 109 -8.31 -11.95 25.61
C SER A 109 -8.44 -10.47 25.20
N LEU A 110 -9.11 -9.64 26.01
CA LEU A 110 -9.41 -8.24 25.66
C LEU A 110 -8.14 -7.41 25.40
N ARG A 111 -7.07 -7.60 26.18
CA ARG A 111 -5.80 -6.88 25.98
C ARG A 111 -5.07 -7.33 24.70
N GLY A 112 -5.12 -8.62 24.38
CA GLY A 112 -4.54 -9.17 23.15
C GLY A 112 -5.21 -8.59 21.92
N PHE A 113 -6.55 -8.54 21.92
CA PHE A 113 -7.35 -7.97 20.84
C PHE A 113 -6.98 -6.49 20.56
N TYR A 114 -6.92 -5.65 21.59
CA TYR A 114 -6.57 -4.24 21.39
C TYR A 114 -5.13 -4.03 20.96
N THR A 115 -4.21 -4.90 21.37
CA THR A 115 -2.81 -4.83 20.93
C THR A 115 -2.67 -5.22 19.46
N GLU A 116 -3.41 -6.24 19.00
CA GLU A 116 -3.46 -6.60 17.59
C GLU A 116 -4.08 -5.51 16.72
N ASP A 117 -5.16 -4.88 17.18
CA ASP A 117 -5.80 -3.77 16.48
C ASP A 117 -4.87 -2.54 16.41
N ALA A 118 -4.18 -2.23 17.52
CA ALA A 118 -3.19 -1.15 17.56
C ALA A 118 -2.05 -1.36 16.55
N GLY A 119 -1.45 -2.56 16.53
CA GLY A 119 -0.37 -2.89 15.59
C GLY A 119 -0.84 -2.79 14.13
N TYR A 120 -2.06 -3.25 13.85
CA TYR A 120 -2.65 -3.14 12.52
C TYR A 120 -2.96 -1.69 12.11
N ALA A 121 -3.52 -0.87 13.01
CA ALA A 121 -3.85 0.52 12.74
C ALA A 121 -2.59 1.35 12.42
N LEU A 122 -1.52 1.17 13.20
CA LEU A 122 -0.23 1.83 12.96
C LEU A 122 0.39 1.38 11.65
N ALA A 123 0.41 0.08 11.38
CA ALA A 123 0.99 -0.44 10.15
C ALA A 123 0.21 0.07 8.91
N LYS A 124 -1.13 0.16 9.01
CA LYS A 124 -1.98 0.71 7.96
C LYS A 124 -1.68 2.19 7.73
N GLN A 125 -1.42 2.96 8.78
CA GLN A 125 -1.04 4.36 8.64
C GLN A 125 0.29 4.51 7.88
N VAL A 126 1.30 3.70 8.22
CA VAL A 126 2.59 3.69 7.49
C VAL A 126 2.39 3.36 6.01
N ASP A 127 1.64 2.31 5.71
CA ASP A 127 1.36 1.89 4.33
C ASP A 127 0.59 3.00 3.56
N THR A 128 -0.37 3.66 4.21
CA THR A 128 -1.13 4.77 3.61
C THR A 128 -0.22 5.95 3.27
N SER A 129 0.64 6.37 4.20
CA SER A 129 1.57 7.48 3.97
C SER A 129 2.55 7.18 2.83
N LEU A 130 3.02 5.94 2.71
CA LEU A 130 3.87 5.51 1.60
C LEU A 130 3.15 5.54 0.25
N ILE A 131 1.88 5.13 0.20
CA ILE A 131 1.06 5.23 -1.02
C ILE A 131 0.85 6.70 -1.41
N GLN A 132 0.55 7.55 -0.43
CA GLN A 132 0.32 8.97 -0.66
C GLN A 132 1.58 9.71 -1.15
N LEU A 133 2.78 9.24 -0.79
CA LEU A 133 4.01 9.76 -1.38
C LEU A 133 4.05 9.57 -2.91
N GLY A 134 3.37 8.55 -3.44
CA GLY A 134 3.18 8.33 -4.87
C GLY A 134 2.49 9.49 -5.60
N ARG A 135 1.76 10.37 -4.90
CA ARG A 135 1.20 11.61 -5.47
C ARG A 135 2.28 12.56 -5.98
N GLY A 136 3.49 12.48 -5.41
CA GLY A 136 4.66 13.26 -5.79
C GLY A 136 5.47 12.67 -6.95
N ALA A 137 5.10 11.49 -7.45
CA ALA A 137 5.84 10.86 -8.54
C ALA A 137 5.66 11.64 -9.86
N ASN A 138 6.64 11.51 -10.77
CA ASN A 138 6.61 12.06 -12.12
C ASN A 138 6.27 13.58 -12.20
N GLY A 139 6.83 14.37 -11.29
CA GLY A 139 6.63 15.83 -11.24
C GLY A 139 5.37 16.28 -10.50
N GLY A 140 4.68 15.38 -9.80
CA GLY A 140 3.57 15.71 -8.92
C GLY A 140 4.00 16.30 -7.57
N THR A 141 3.02 16.69 -6.75
CA THR A 141 3.24 17.22 -5.40
C THR A 141 2.56 16.32 -4.38
N ALA A 142 3.34 15.75 -3.44
CA ALA A 142 2.84 14.78 -2.46
C ALA A 142 1.68 15.30 -1.59
N GLY A 143 1.66 16.62 -1.31
CA GLY A 143 0.63 17.28 -0.50
C GLY A 143 -0.74 17.39 -1.19
N ASN A 144 -0.81 17.18 -2.51
CA ASN A 144 -2.05 17.33 -3.28
C ASN A 144 -2.50 15.97 -3.83
N GLN A 145 -3.79 15.63 -3.70
CA GLN A 145 -4.35 14.38 -4.23
C GLN A 145 -4.56 14.41 -5.75
N GLN A 146 -3.78 15.20 -6.48
CA GLN A 146 -4.00 15.49 -7.91
C GLN A 146 -3.29 14.50 -8.84
N TYR A 147 -2.24 13.82 -8.37
CA TYR A 147 -1.44 12.91 -9.22
C TYR A 147 -1.01 13.55 -10.55
N ALA A 148 -0.52 14.79 -10.48
CA ALA A 148 0.01 15.48 -11.66
C ALA A 148 1.18 14.67 -12.25
N GLY A 149 1.17 14.43 -13.56
CA GLY A 149 2.11 13.51 -14.21
C GLY A 149 1.68 12.03 -14.20
N GLY A 150 0.51 11.71 -13.63
CA GLY A 150 -0.09 10.39 -13.72
C GLY A 150 -0.51 9.99 -15.13
N LEU A 151 -0.82 8.72 -15.31
CA LEU A 151 -1.29 8.14 -16.58
C LEU A 151 -2.68 7.54 -16.41
N ILE A 152 -3.51 7.64 -17.44
CA ILE A 152 -4.82 6.97 -17.48
C ILE A 152 -4.61 5.48 -17.71
N GLY A 153 -5.12 4.64 -16.80
CA GLY A 153 -4.91 3.19 -16.82
C GLY A 153 -5.41 2.46 -18.07
N SER A 154 -6.37 3.01 -18.81
CA SER A 154 -6.93 2.40 -20.02
C SER A 154 -6.14 2.73 -21.30
N THR A 155 -5.66 3.98 -21.44
CA THR A 155 -5.06 4.48 -22.68
C THR A 155 -3.57 4.75 -22.57
N GLY A 156 -3.05 4.96 -21.34
CA GLY A 156 -1.71 5.49 -21.12
C GLY A 156 -1.56 6.98 -21.45
N ALA A 157 -2.65 7.70 -21.74
CA ALA A 157 -2.62 9.15 -21.91
C ALA A 157 -2.30 9.85 -20.58
N ALA A 158 -1.87 11.11 -20.64
CA ALA A 158 -1.66 11.92 -19.45
C ALA A 158 -2.96 12.06 -18.65
N TYR A 159 -2.89 11.85 -17.34
CA TYR A 159 -4.00 12.08 -16.44
C TYR A 159 -4.15 13.58 -16.17
N THR A 160 -5.37 14.10 -16.36
CA THR A 160 -5.73 15.48 -16.02
C THR A 160 -6.68 15.45 -14.82
N TYR A 161 -6.34 16.20 -13.78
CA TYR A 161 -7.16 16.28 -12.57
C TYR A 161 -8.52 16.94 -12.85
N GLY A 162 -9.54 16.61 -12.04
CA GLY A 162 -10.85 17.29 -12.06
C GLY A 162 -11.89 16.70 -13.02
N THR A 163 -11.52 15.80 -13.93
CA THR A 163 -12.48 14.96 -14.68
C THR A 163 -12.25 13.51 -14.27
N SER A 164 -13.31 12.78 -13.90
CA SER A 164 -13.17 11.35 -13.65
C SER A 164 -12.83 10.66 -14.95
N ASN A 165 -11.75 9.88 -14.90
CA ASN A 165 -11.32 9.03 -15.99
C ASN A 165 -11.37 7.57 -15.51
N ALA A 166 -12.38 7.23 -14.69
CA ALA A 166 -12.66 5.90 -14.16
C ALA A 166 -12.85 4.86 -15.28
N ALA A 167 -11.75 4.43 -15.87
CA ALA A 167 -11.72 3.36 -16.85
C ALA A 167 -10.93 2.19 -16.27
N ALA A 168 -11.33 0.98 -16.68
CA ALA A 168 -10.60 -0.22 -16.33
C ALA A 168 -9.13 -0.10 -16.77
N ILE A 169 -8.21 -0.55 -15.91
CA ILE A 169 -6.80 -0.69 -16.29
C ILE A 169 -6.73 -1.65 -17.48
N ALA A 170 -6.07 -1.21 -18.54
CA ALA A 170 -5.84 -1.98 -19.75
C ALA A 170 -4.35 -2.12 -20.03
N ASP A 171 -4.03 -3.04 -20.93
CA ASP A 171 -2.67 -3.34 -21.33
C ASP A 171 -1.88 -2.11 -21.83
N ALA A 172 -2.54 -1.21 -22.58
CA ALA A 172 -1.90 -0.01 -23.09
C ALA A 172 -1.40 0.92 -21.99
N GLY A 173 -2.17 1.08 -20.90
CA GLY A 173 -1.77 1.90 -19.76
C GLY A 173 -0.54 1.34 -19.02
N ILE A 174 -0.50 0.01 -18.80
CA ILE A 174 0.64 -0.64 -18.13
C ILE A 174 1.91 -0.50 -18.96
N ARG A 175 1.86 -0.78 -20.27
CA ARG A 175 3.03 -0.63 -21.15
C ARG A 175 3.53 0.81 -21.21
N LYS A 176 2.62 1.79 -21.23
CA LYS A 176 3.01 3.20 -21.22
C LYS A 176 3.66 3.62 -19.90
N ALA A 177 3.16 3.11 -18.77
CA ALA A 177 3.79 3.35 -17.47
C ALA A 177 5.20 2.75 -17.39
N ILE A 178 5.42 1.55 -17.96
CA ILE A 178 6.75 0.94 -18.08
C ILE A 178 7.66 1.80 -18.96
N GLN A 179 7.17 2.22 -20.13
CA GLN A 179 7.90 3.09 -21.03
C GLN A 179 8.36 4.38 -20.34
N VAL A 180 7.49 5.03 -19.55
CA VAL A 180 7.86 6.25 -18.82
C VAL A 180 9.01 6.01 -17.83
N LEU A 181 9.10 4.83 -17.21
CA LEU A 181 10.22 4.50 -16.34
C LEU A 181 11.50 4.19 -17.15
N ASP A 182 11.36 3.55 -18.31
CA ASP A 182 12.48 3.25 -19.21
C ASP A 182 13.07 4.52 -19.84
N ASP A 183 12.21 5.44 -20.29
CA ASP A 183 12.60 6.75 -20.83
C ASP A 183 13.33 7.62 -19.79
N ASN A 184 13.13 7.34 -18.49
CA ASN A 184 13.81 7.99 -17.36
C ASN A 184 15.02 7.20 -16.83
N ASP A 185 15.52 6.20 -17.57
CA ASP A 185 16.68 5.37 -17.21
C ASP A 185 16.55 4.67 -15.84
N VAL A 186 15.33 4.40 -15.39
CA VAL A 186 15.08 3.72 -14.12
C VAL A 186 15.39 2.22 -14.30
N PRO A 187 16.13 1.56 -13.40
CA PRO A 187 16.38 0.12 -13.51
C PRO A 187 15.08 -0.72 -13.52
N MET A 188 15.11 -1.83 -14.25
CA MET A 188 13.98 -2.77 -14.31
C MET A 188 13.90 -3.66 -13.06
N ASP A 189 15.04 -3.91 -12.41
CA ASP A 189 15.09 -4.65 -11.14
C ASP A 189 14.42 -3.86 -10.01
N GLY A 190 13.66 -4.57 -9.18
CA GLY A 190 12.93 -3.98 -8.06
C GLY A 190 11.73 -3.12 -8.44
N ARG A 191 11.20 -3.22 -9.66
CA ARG A 191 9.91 -2.59 -10.02
C ARG A 191 8.74 -3.42 -9.48
N ALA A 192 7.76 -2.73 -8.91
CA ALA A 192 6.52 -3.32 -8.42
C ALA A 192 5.31 -2.49 -8.87
N LEU A 193 4.24 -3.19 -9.22
CA LEU A 193 2.95 -2.59 -9.54
C LEU A 193 1.96 -2.94 -8.42
N VAL A 194 1.47 -1.94 -7.71
CA VAL A 194 0.45 -2.11 -6.66
C VAL A 194 -0.90 -1.65 -7.20
N VAL A 195 -1.85 -2.58 -7.31
CA VAL A 195 -3.19 -2.35 -7.89
C VAL A 195 -4.30 -2.48 -6.86
N PRO A 196 -5.39 -1.71 -6.99
CA PRO A 196 -6.59 -1.90 -6.18
C PRO A 196 -7.36 -3.17 -6.59
N PRO A 197 -8.18 -3.77 -5.70
CA PRO A 197 -8.95 -4.99 -6.03
C PRO A 197 -9.89 -4.84 -7.23
N VAL A 198 -10.45 -3.64 -7.44
CA VAL A 198 -11.29 -3.34 -8.61
C VAL A 198 -10.51 -3.45 -9.92
N ALA A 199 -9.26 -3.00 -9.94
CA ALA A 199 -8.39 -3.12 -11.11
C ALA A 199 -7.95 -4.57 -11.31
N ARG A 200 -7.70 -5.32 -10.23
CA ARG A 200 -7.46 -6.78 -10.30
C ARG A 200 -8.59 -7.51 -11.02
N ASN A 201 -9.84 -7.22 -10.66
CA ASN A 201 -10.98 -7.87 -11.31
C ASN A 201 -11.00 -7.59 -12.82
N SER A 202 -10.78 -6.33 -13.21
CA SER A 202 -10.69 -5.96 -14.62
C SER A 202 -9.51 -6.61 -15.35
N MET A 203 -8.35 -6.73 -14.70
CA MET A 203 -7.16 -7.36 -15.28
C MET A 203 -7.33 -8.88 -15.49
N LEU A 204 -8.10 -9.56 -14.63
CA LEU A 204 -8.46 -10.98 -14.83
C LEU A 204 -9.42 -11.17 -16.01
N GLY A 205 -10.18 -10.15 -16.38
CA GLY A 205 -11.05 -10.17 -17.57
C GLY A 205 -10.31 -9.97 -18.89
N ILE A 206 -9.02 -9.58 -18.87
CA ILE A 206 -8.23 -9.38 -20.08
C ILE A 206 -7.58 -10.70 -20.47
N ASN A 207 -8.05 -11.32 -21.55
CA ASN A 207 -7.57 -12.60 -22.08
C ASN A 207 -6.04 -12.71 -22.15
N ARG A 208 -5.34 -11.62 -22.54
CA ARG A 208 -3.88 -11.59 -22.63
C ARG A 208 -3.15 -11.74 -21.28
N PHE A 209 -3.81 -11.45 -20.16
CA PHE A 209 -3.26 -11.61 -18.81
C PHE A 209 -3.69 -12.93 -18.14
N THR A 210 -4.66 -13.66 -18.69
CA THR A 210 -5.18 -14.91 -18.10
C THR A 210 -4.95 -16.15 -18.96
N GLU A 211 -4.76 -16.02 -20.27
CA GLU A 211 -4.51 -17.14 -21.17
C GLU A 211 -3.09 -17.71 -20.99
N GLN A 212 -3.00 -19.01 -20.75
CA GLN A 212 -1.74 -19.76 -20.58
C GLN A 212 -0.82 -19.69 -21.81
N ALA A 213 -1.36 -19.49 -23.01
CA ALA A 213 -0.60 -19.48 -24.26
C ALA A 213 0.46 -18.37 -24.34
N PHE A 214 0.30 -17.27 -23.58
CA PHE A 214 1.23 -16.15 -23.54
C PHE A 214 2.18 -16.19 -22.33
N LYS A 215 2.07 -17.21 -21.46
CA LYS A 215 2.88 -17.39 -20.27
C LYS A 215 3.80 -18.60 -20.49
N GLY A 216 5.02 -18.35 -20.94
CA GLY A 216 6.06 -19.38 -20.96
C GLY A 216 6.16 -20.00 -19.57
N THR A 217 5.75 -21.27 -19.45
CA THR A 217 5.68 -22.08 -18.21
C THR A 217 4.68 -21.56 -17.17
N GLY A 218 3.49 -22.18 -17.15
CA GLY A 218 2.34 -21.76 -16.35
C GLY A 218 2.45 -22.00 -14.85
N SER A 219 1.89 -21.08 -14.06
CA SER A 219 1.27 -21.37 -12.75
C SER A 219 0.54 -20.16 -12.10
N THR A 220 0.05 -19.17 -12.85
CA THR A 220 -0.69 -18.05 -12.21
C THR A 220 -2.17 -18.34 -12.00
N LEU A 221 -2.73 -19.30 -12.74
CA LEU A 221 -4.15 -19.64 -12.62
C LEU A 221 -4.44 -20.53 -11.39
N MET A 222 -3.45 -21.27 -10.89
CA MET A 222 -3.63 -22.23 -9.79
C MET A 222 -3.52 -21.61 -8.39
N ASN A 223 -2.71 -20.56 -8.20
CA ASN A 223 -2.55 -19.90 -6.89
C ASN A 223 -3.32 -18.58 -6.74
N GLY A 224 -4.02 -18.11 -7.79
CA GLY A 224 -4.74 -16.84 -7.76
C GLY A 224 -3.86 -15.59 -7.62
N GLU A 225 -2.54 -15.76 -7.57
CA GLU A 225 -1.54 -14.69 -7.59
C GLU A 225 -1.30 -14.24 -9.03
N PHE A 226 -1.28 -12.91 -9.26
CA PHE A 226 -0.84 -12.38 -10.54
C PHE A 226 0.63 -12.71 -10.71
N GLY A 227 0.98 -13.47 -11.74
CA GLY A 227 2.38 -13.58 -12.15
C GLY A 227 2.89 -12.28 -12.73
N ASP A 228 4.20 -12.25 -12.98
CA ASP A 228 4.88 -11.07 -13.49
C ASP A 228 4.27 -10.61 -14.83
N ILE A 229 3.89 -9.34 -14.91
CA ILE A 229 3.37 -8.71 -16.12
C ILE A 229 4.49 -7.86 -16.71
N TYR A 230 4.98 -8.22 -17.89
CA TYR A 230 6.11 -7.54 -18.56
C TYR A 230 7.36 -7.41 -17.68
N GLY A 231 7.65 -8.41 -16.85
CA GLY A 231 8.80 -8.40 -15.93
C GLY A 231 8.61 -7.57 -14.66
N VAL A 232 7.39 -7.08 -14.39
CA VAL A 232 7.04 -6.36 -13.15
C VAL A 232 6.14 -7.22 -12.27
N LYS A 233 6.47 -7.29 -10.97
CA LYS A 233 5.66 -7.99 -9.95
C LYS A 233 4.40 -7.19 -9.62
N VAL A 234 3.24 -7.86 -9.63
CA VAL A 234 1.94 -7.21 -9.35
C VAL A 234 1.43 -7.62 -7.97
N PHE A 235 1.15 -6.63 -7.13
CA PHE A 235 0.58 -6.82 -5.80
C PHE A 235 -0.78 -6.14 -5.68
N VAL A 236 -1.63 -6.69 -4.82
CA VAL A 236 -3.00 -6.21 -4.64
C VAL A 236 -3.14 -5.62 -3.25
N SER A 237 -3.51 -4.34 -3.17
CA SER A 237 -3.75 -3.66 -1.90
C SER A 237 -5.09 -2.96 -1.88
N THR A 238 -5.86 -3.19 -0.81
CA THR A 238 -7.09 -2.43 -0.49
C THR A 238 -6.78 -1.02 0.05
N ASN A 239 -5.50 -0.68 0.22
CA ASN A 239 -5.06 0.59 0.75
C ASN A 239 -4.68 1.63 -0.31
N CYS A 240 -4.83 1.28 -1.60
CA CYS A 240 -4.66 2.21 -2.71
C CYS A 240 -5.49 3.49 -2.52
N ASP A 241 -4.80 4.61 -2.76
CA ASP A 241 -5.30 5.97 -2.62
C ASP A 241 -6.29 6.34 -3.73
N THR A 242 -6.95 7.49 -3.55
CA THR A 242 -7.93 8.04 -4.49
C THR A 242 -7.57 9.43 -4.94
N THR A 243 -7.89 9.76 -6.18
CA THR A 243 -7.66 11.10 -6.75
C THR A 243 -8.65 12.14 -6.19
N ALA A 244 -8.25 13.42 -6.22
CA ALA A 244 -9.14 14.55 -5.98
C ALA A 244 -10.05 14.76 -7.20
N ALA A 245 -11.23 14.13 -7.17
CA ALA A 245 -12.29 14.34 -8.14
C ALA A 245 -13.66 14.24 -7.45
N THR A 246 -14.70 14.79 -8.07
CA THR A 246 -16.11 14.66 -7.62
C THR A 246 -16.57 13.20 -7.54
N THR A 247 -15.97 12.34 -8.37
CA THR A 247 -16.02 10.88 -8.27
C THR A 247 -14.57 10.38 -8.14
N PRO A 248 -14.12 9.96 -6.94
CA PRO A 248 -12.72 9.63 -6.72
C PRO A 248 -12.31 8.35 -7.45
N ASP A 249 -11.31 8.45 -8.33
CA ASP A 249 -10.77 7.29 -9.05
C ASP A 249 -9.75 6.57 -8.17
N LYS A 250 -9.76 5.23 -8.17
CA LYS A 250 -8.75 4.43 -7.44
C LYS A 250 -7.44 4.38 -8.22
N VAL A 251 -6.33 4.69 -7.55
CA VAL A 251 -5.01 4.78 -8.18
C VAL A 251 -4.24 3.47 -8.05
N ALA A 252 -3.54 3.08 -9.11
CA ALA A 252 -2.51 2.06 -9.09
C ALA A 252 -1.13 2.72 -9.17
N LEU A 253 -0.14 2.18 -8.46
CA LEU A 253 1.21 2.72 -8.41
C LEU A 253 2.20 1.73 -9.03
N LEU A 254 2.91 2.17 -10.08
CA LEU A 254 4.08 1.49 -10.61
C LEU A 254 5.32 2.26 -10.17
N PHE A 255 6.22 1.60 -9.45
CA PHE A 255 7.41 2.25 -8.92
C PHE A 255 8.59 1.29 -8.84
N GLN A 256 9.80 1.84 -8.79
CA GLN A 256 11.01 1.13 -8.41
C GLN A 256 11.19 1.19 -6.89
N ARG A 257 11.75 0.15 -6.26
CA ARG A 257 12.00 0.07 -4.81
C ARG A 257 12.65 1.31 -4.19
N ASP A 258 13.49 2.01 -4.93
CA ASP A 258 14.24 3.17 -4.46
C ASP A 258 13.47 4.50 -4.61
N PHE A 259 12.22 4.52 -5.09
CA PHE A 259 11.41 5.76 -5.19
C PHE A 259 11.12 6.39 -3.83
N ALA A 260 11.02 5.56 -2.79
CA ALA A 260 10.71 5.98 -1.43
C ALA A 260 11.62 5.27 -0.43
N VAL A 261 11.91 5.95 0.67
CA VAL A 261 12.62 5.39 1.82
C VAL A 261 11.75 5.49 3.06
N LEU A 262 11.57 4.37 3.75
CA LEU A 262 10.93 4.31 5.05
C LEU A 262 12.03 4.40 6.12
N VAL A 263 11.97 5.46 6.93
CA VAL A 263 12.88 5.71 8.03
C VAL A 263 12.10 5.69 9.33
N GLU A 264 12.51 4.84 10.27
CA GLU A 264 11.89 4.73 11.59
C GLU A 264 12.96 4.89 12.68
N GLN A 265 12.68 5.78 13.63
CA GLN A 265 13.48 5.91 14.86
C GLN A 265 13.03 4.90 15.93
N LEU A 266 11.73 4.60 15.96
CA LEU A 266 11.11 3.56 16.75
C LEU A 266 10.13 2.79 15.86
N GLY A 267 10.35 1.48 15.71
CA GLY A 267 9.43 0.62 14.96
C GLY A 267 8.19 0.26 15.79
N ILE A 268 7.15 -0.18 15.09
CA ILE A 268 5.92 -0.71 15.69
C ILE A 268 6.29 -1.97 16.50
N ARG A 269 5.89 -2.01 17.78
CA ARG A 269 6.14 -3.12 18.71
C ARG A 269 4.89 -3.93 18.94
#